data_AF-A0A1V1WXQ1-F1
#
_entry.id   AF-A0A1V1WXQ1-F1
#
_cell.length_a   1.000
_cell.length_b   1.000
_cell.length_c   1.000
_cell.angle_alpha   90.00
_cell.angle_beta   90.00
_cell.angle_gamma   90.00
#
_symmetry.space_group_name_H-M   'P 1'
#
loop_
_entity.id
_entity.type
_entity.pdbx_description
1 polymer ?
#
loop_
_entity_poly.entity_id
_entity_poly.type
_entity_poly.pdbx_seq_one_letter_code
_entity_poly.pdbx_strand_id
1 'polypeptide(L)'
;MNGFPLNISKKLLKDLIGNLRPSDRFNVLLFAGGSTVMSEKSLPATQQNINHAINVIERQRGGGGTRLLPALKKALSLQGTEGYSRNVVIVTDGYVSVEKEAFDLIRNNLGNANMFAFGIGSSVNRHLIEGMARVGMGEPFIITRPDEAGEKAAKFRKLIESPVLTGITVDFKDFKTYDIEPPSIPDVMAQRPVILFGKWRGRPQGNILVKGITGDRTYRKKVNVAKVKPLKTNSALRYLWARHRIALLSDYNRLSPQDERVKEVTSLGLTYNLLTQYTSFVAIDTQIRLKDGKAQTVKQPLPLPQGVSDYAVGGKSHIAKGTSTLGASPSLMVRKSNPMEVKEESCESKKDVPLSSGAISDKEDHKRNHIKLGKISVTGGLKREAIITILENSIPSVNRCYEKKPWWQWNLKGEFVFKLTVDSSGRVAKASRIAGTKKIKALEDCIVQKLKTLQFPFPKGSKEGTITVTFLLK
;
A
#
# COMPACT_ATOMS: atom_id res chain seq x y z
N MET A 1 -13.64 -15.78 -2.26
CA MET A 1 -15.10 -15.56 -2.09
C MET A 1 -15.89 -16.84 -2.31
N ASN A 2 -16.55 -17.39 -1.29
CA ASN A 2 -17.54 -18.49 -1.40
C ASN A 2 -18.75 -18.17 -0.52
N GLY A 3 -19.91 -18.80 -0.75
CA GLY A 3 -21.09 -18.63 0.11
C GLY A 3 -21.60 -17.19 0.18
N PHE A 4 -21.87 -16.69 1.39
CA PHE A 4 -22.44 -15.35 1.61
C PHE A 4 -21.70 -14.24 0.84
N PRO A 5 -20.38 -14.05 0.97
CA PRO A 5 -19.72 -12.96 0.25
C PRO A 5 -19.87 -13.03 -1.27
N LEU A 6 -19.77 -14.22 -1.86
CA LEU A 6 -19.93 -14.37 -3.31
C LEU A 6 -21.37 -14.03 -3.75
N ASN A 7 -22.37 -14.55 -3.04
CA ASN A 7 -23.78 -14.31 -3.36
C ASN A 7 -24.15 -12.84 -3.25
N ILE A 8 -23.66 -12.15 -2.21
CA ILE A 8 -23.88 -10.72 -2.02
C ILE A 8 -23.13 -9.90 -3.07
N SER A 9 -21.89 -10.24 -3.41
CA SER A 9 -21.17 -9.58 -4.51
C SER A 9 -21.90 -9.72 -5.84
N LYS A 10 -22.42 -10.91 -6.17
CA LYS A 10 -23.23 -11.12 -7.39
C LYS A 10 -24.48 -10.25 -7.36
N LYS A 11 -25.22 -10.24 -6.26
CA LYS A 11 -26.43 -9.41 -6.10
C LYS A 11 -26.11 -7.91 -6.24
N LEU A 12 -25.07 -7.43 -5.55
CA LEU A 12 -24.59 -6.05 -5.62
C LEU A 12 -24.21 -5.66 -7.04
N LEU A 13 -23.35 -6.44 -7.72
CA LEU A 13 -22.90 -6.12 -9.07
C LEU A 13 -24.03 -6.16 -10.09
N LYS A 14 -24.98 -7.09 -9.96
CA LYS A 14 -26.19 -7.13 -10.79
C LYS A 14 -27.05 -5.89 -10.60
N ASP A 15 -27.25 -5.46 -9.35
CA ASP A 15 -28.01 -4.26 -9.04
C ASP A 15 -27.30 -2.98 -9.55
N LEU A 16 -25.97 -2.92 -9.48
CA LEU A 16 -25.23 -1.78 -10.03
C LEU A 16 -25.26 -1.74 -11.56
N ILE A 17 -24.99 -2.87 -12.23
CA ILE A 17 -24.93 -2.93 -13.71
C ILE A 17 -26.32 -2.83 -14.33
N GLY A 18 -27.34 -3.46 -13.72
CA GLY A 18 -28.70 -3.45 -14.22
C GLY A 18 -29.39 -2.09 -14.16
N ASN A 19 -28.87 -1.16 -13.35
CA ASN A 19 -29.38 0.21 -13.22
C ASN A 19 -28.53 1.26 -13.95
N LEU A 20 -27.59 0.84 -14.81
CA LEU A 20 -26.85 1.77 -15.66
C LEU A 20 -27.77 2.41 -16.70
N ARG A 21 -27.56 3.69 -17.00
CA ARG A 21 -28.31 4.38 -18.05
C ARG A 21 -27.81 3.91 -19.43
N PRO A 22 -28.66 3.95 -20.48
CA PRO A 22 -28.23 3.60 -21.83
C PRO A 22 -27.03 4.40 -22.36
N SER A 23 -26.83 5.62 -21.85
CA SER A 23 -25.68 6.48 -22.17
C SER A 23 -24.37 6.03 -21.51
N ASP A 24 -24.44 5.22 -20.45
CA ASP A 24 -23.29 4.79 -19.67
C ASP A 24 -22.52 3.67 -20.38
N ARG A 25 -21.26 3.51 -20.00
CA ARG A 25 -20.39 2.43 -20.48
C ARG A 25 -19.79 1.70 -19.31
N PHE A 26 -19.61 0.39 -19.45
CA PHE A 26 -19.11 -0.44 -18.37
C PHE A 26 -18.27 -1.62 -18.87
N ASN A 27 -17.54 -2.22 -17.95
CA ASN A 27 -16.81 -3.45 -18.17
C ASN A 27 -16.75 -4.22 -16.86
N VAL A 28 -16.55 -5.54 -16.93
CA VAL A 28 -16.42 -6.40 -15.76
C VAL A 28 -15.05 -7.04 -15.79
N LEU A 29 -14.30 -6.85 -14.70
CA LEU A 29 -13.04 -7.53 -14.47
C LEU A 29 -13.20 -8.42 -13.24
N LEU A 30 -12.96 -9.71 -13.43
CA LEU A 30 -12.98 -10.74 -12.40
C LEU A 30 -11.55 -11.04 -11.99
N PHE A 31 -11.31 -11.22 -10.69
CA PHE A 31 -9.98 -11.54 -10.20
C PHE A 31 -10.01 -12.55 -9.04
N ALA A 32 -9.00 -13.41 -9.02
CA ALA A 32 -8.68 -14.38 -8.00
C ALA A 32 -7.15 -14.60 -8.03
N GLY A 33 -6.68 -15.81 -8.35
CA GLY A 33 -5.26 -16.08 -8.64
C GLY A 33 -4.76 -15.42 -9.93
N GLY A 34 -5.68 -15.17 -10.87
CA GLY A 34 -5.47 -14.37 -12.09
C GLY A 34 -6.57 -13.32 -12.26
N SER A 35 -6.61 -12.65 -13.41
CA SER A 35 -7.68 -11.71 -13.74
C SER A 35 -8.17 -11.88 -15.17
N THR A 36 -9.48 -11.86 -15.36
CA THR A 36 -10.15 -11.97 -16.67
C THR A 36 -11.06 -10.77 -16.86
N VAL A 37 -11.01 -10.18 -18.05
CA VAL A 37 -11.86 -9.05 -18.42
C VAL A 37 -12.91 -9.50 -19.43
N MET A 38 -14.15 -9.00 -19.28
CA MET A 38 -15.26 -9.32 -20.18
C MET A 38 -15.04 -8.77 -21.60
N SER A 39 -14.40 -7.61 -21.73
CA SER A 39 -14.07 -6.99 -23.01
C SER A 39 -12.79 -6.16 -22.93
N GLU A 40 -12.11 -5.93 -24.05
CA GLU A 40 -10.90 -5.10 -24.08
C GLU A 40 -11.18 -3.61 -23.83
N LYS A 41 -12.42 -3.17 -24.05
CA LYS A 41 -12.88 -1.79 -23.84
C LYS A 41 -14.22 -1.77 -23.13
N SER A 42 -14.55 -0.66 -22.48
CA SER A 42 -15.90 -0.49 -21.89
C SER A 42 -16.97 -0.46 -22.98
N LEU A 43 -18.00 -1.29 -22.81
CA LEU A 43 -19.11 -1.45 -23.73
C LEU A 43 -20.30 -0.56 -23.32
N PRO A 44 -21.14 -0.10 -24.26
CA PRO A 44 -22.37 0.61 -23.92
C PRO A 44 -23.31 -0.28 -23.08
N ALA A 45 -24.04 0.33 -22.15
CA ALA A 45 -25.01 -0.34 -21.28
C ALA A 45 -26.32 -0.71 -22.01
N THR A 46 -26.21 -1.45 -23.13
CA THR A 46 -27.37 -2.05 -23.81
C THR A 46 -27.86 -3.28 -23.02
N GLN A 47 -29.14 -3.64 -23.19
CA GLN A 47 -29.70 -4.82 -22.54
C GLN A 47 -28.92 -6.10 -22.86
N GLN A 48 -28.43 -6.24 -24.11
CA GLN A 48 -27.60 -7.37 -24.52
C GLN A 48 -26.28 -7.43 -23.74
N ASN A 49 -25.56 -6.31 -23.61
CA ASN A 49 -24.29 -6.25 -22.89
C ASN A 49 -24.49 -6.44 -21.38
N ILE A 50 -25.56 -5.88 -20.81
CA ILE A 50 -25.95 -6.08 -19.42
C ILE A 50 -26.21 -7.57 -19.15
N ASN A 51 -27.03 -8.22 -19.98
CA ASN A 51 -27.32 -9.65 -19.85
C ASN A 51 -26.05 -10.50 -19.98
N HIS A 52 -25.15 -10.16 -20.91
CA HIS A 52 -23.86 -10.83 -21.06
C HIS A 52 -23.01 -10.70 -19.78
N ALA A 53 -22.92 -9.49 -19.21
CA ALA A 53 -22.18 -9.26 -17.98
C ALA A 53 -22.77 -10.00 -16.76
N ILE A 54 -24.09 -10.00 -16.62
CA ILE A 54 -24.78 -10.75 -15.57
C ILE A 54 -24.47 -12.24 -15.71
N ASN A 55 -24.50 -12.79 -16.92
CA ASN A 55 -24.13 -14.19 -17.16
C ASN A 55 -22.67 -14.49 -16.80
N VAL A 56 -21.74 -13.58 -17.14
CA VAL A 56 -20.33 -13.69 -16.75
C VAL A 56 -20.18 -13.74 -15.23
N ILE A 57 -20.89 -12.87 -14.50
CA ILE A 57 -20.86 -12.79 -13.04
C ILE A 57 -21.49 -14.04 -12.40
N GLU A 58 -22.64 -14.49 -12.89
CA GLU A 58 -23.37 -15.62 -12.31
C GLU A 58 -22.63 -16.95 -12.45
N ARG A 59 -21.88 -17.13 -13.55
CA ARG A 59 -21.06 -18.32 -13.78
C ARG A 59 -19.87 -18.44 -12.82
N GLN A 60 -19.51 -17.37 -12.11
CA GLN A 60 -18.37 -17.41 -11.20
C GLN A 60 -18.66 -18.30 -10.00
N ARG A 61 -17.70 -19.19 -9.73
CA ARG A 61 -17.61 -19.99 -8.52
C ARG A 61 -16.40 -19.51 -7.73
N GLY A 62 -16.48 -19.59 -6.41
CA GLY A 62 -15.36 -19.20 -5.58
C GLY A 62 -14.21 -20.19 -5.66
N GLY A 63 -13.00 -19.67 -5.57
CA GLY A 63 -11.79 -20.48 -5.55
C GLY A 63 -10.55 -19.66 -5.93
N GLY A 64 -9.37 -20.23 -5.72
CA GLY A 64 -8.08 -19.59 -5.97
C GLY A 64 -7.64 -18.59 -4.89
N GLY A 65 -6.43 -18.07 -5.04
CA GLY A 65 -5.92 -16.97 -4.21
C GLY A 65 -6.54 -15.63 -4.58
N THR A 66 -6.01 -14.54 -4.03
CA THR A 66 -6.48 -13.18 -4.36
C THR A 66 -5.32 -12.26 -4.72
N ARG A 67 -5.24 -11.83 -5.98
CA ARG A 67 -4.21 -10.92 -6.49
C ARG A 67 -4.79 -9.57 -6.89
N LEU A 68 -5.00 -8.69 -5.90
CA LEU A 68 -5.59 -7.37 -6.12
C LEU A 68 -4.70 -6.44 -6.96
N LEU A 69 -3.40 -6.34 -6.64
CA LEU A 69 -2.53 -5.37 -7.33
C LEU A 69 -2.46 -5.62 -8.86
N PRO A 70 -2.26 -6.86 -9.36
CA PRO A 70 -2.33 -7.14 -10.79
C PRO A 70 -3.69 -6.80 -11.41
N ALA A 71 -4.79 -7.13 -10.72
CA ALA A 71 -6.14 -6.81 -11.18
C ALA A 71 -6.36 -5.29 -11.29
N LEU A 72 -5.89 -4.52 -10.31
CA LEU A 72 -5.97 -3.06 -10.32
C LEU A 72 -5.12 -2.45 -11.45
N LYS A 73 -3.88 -2.95 -11.66
CA LYS A 73 -3.04 -2.54 -12.79
C LYS A 73 -3.73 -2.82 -14.13
N LYS A 74 -4.32 -4.01 -14.28
CA LYS A 74 -5.06 -4.40 -15.48
C LYS A 74 -6.27 -3.48 -15.69
N ALA A 75 -7.06 -3.25 -14.64
CA ALA A 75 -8.21 -2.34 -14.68
C ALA A 75 -7.79 -0.94 -15.16
N LEU A 76 -6.78 -0.34 -14.53
CA LEU A 76 -6.27 0.99 -14.88
C LEU A 76 -5.66 1.06 -16.30
N SER A 77 -5.08 -0.04 -16.79
CA SER A 77 -4.54 -0.12 -18.15
C SER A 77 -5.60 -0.12 -19.25
N LEU A 78 -6.85 -0.47 -18.93
CA LEU A 78 -7.95 -0.37 -19.89
C LEU A 78 -8.16 1.09 -20.28
N GLN A 79 -8.35 1.33 -21.58
CA GLN A 79 -8.53 2.67 -22.12
C GLN A 79 -9.81 3.29 -21.54
N GLY A 80 -9.70 4.50 -20.99
CA GLY A 80 -10.87 5.29 -20.62
C GLY A 80 -11.69 5.69 -21.85
N THR A 81 -12.95 6.06 -21.65
CA THR A 81 -13.77 6.66 -22.71
C THR A 81 -13.74 8.18 -22.54
N GLU A 82 -13.37 8.91 -23.60
CA GLU A 82 -13.37 10.37 -23.59
C GLU A 82 -14.78 10.92 -23.35
N GLY A 83 -14.89 12.02 -22.59
CA GLY A 83 -16.17 12.60 -22.20
C GLY A 83 -16.89 11.89 -21.05
N TYR A 84 -16.32 10.81 -20.49
CA TYR A 84 -16.91 10.08 -19.36
C TYR A 84 -16.10 10.25 -18.08
N SER A 85 -16.80 10.39 -16.95
CA SER A 85 -16.20 10.20 -15.62
C SER A 85 -15.99 8.71 -15.38
N ARG A 86 -14.74 8.31 -15.17
CA ARG A 86 -14.36 6.90 -15.03
C ARG A 86 -14.41 6.50 -13.56
N ASN A 87 -15.23 5.48 -13.24
CA ASN A 87 -15.32 4.89 -11.91
C ASN A 87 -14.79 3.45 -11.93
N VAL A 88 -13.94 3.10 -10.98
CA VAL A 88 -13.47 1.72 -10.74
C VAL A 88 -13.98 1.30 -9.36
N VAL A 89 -14.78 0.24 -9.35
CA VAL A 89 -15.41 -0.30 -8.14
C VAL A 89 -14.79 -1.65 -7.84
N ILE A 90 -14.13 -1.75 -6.69
CA ILE A 90 -13.48 -2.97 -6.21
C ILE A 90 -14.43 -3.63 -5.22
N VAL A 91 -14.80 -4.89 -5.47
CA VAL A 91 -15.65 -5.67 -4.54
C VAL A 91 -14.86 -6.89 -4.08
N THR A 92 -14.71 -7.07 -2.76
CA THR A 92 -13.93 -8.18 -2.19
C THR A 92 -14.44 -8.56 -0.79
N ASP A 93 -14.19 -9.80 -0.38
CA ASP A 93 -14.40 -10.27 1.00
C ASP A 93 -13.20 -10.03 1.91
N GLY A 94 -12.14 -9.40 1.41
CA GLY A 94 -11.05 -8.86 2.23
C GLY A 94 -10.05 -9.89 2.76
N TYR A 95 -10.14 -11.16 2.37
CA TYR A 95 -9.07 -12.15 2.58
C TYR A 95 -7.91 -11.92 1.59
N VAL A 96 -7.40 -10.70 1.57
CA VAL A 96 -6.42 -10.21 0.59
C VAL A 96 -5.30 -9.50 1.33
N SER A 97 -4.07 -9.97 1.12
CA SER A 97 -2.88 -9.20 1.45
C SER A 97 -2.71 -8.12 0.39
N VAL A 98 -2.65 -6.88 0.84
CA VAL A 98 -2.48 -5.74 -0.07
C VAL A 98 -1.16 -5.09 0.19
N GLU A 99 -0.48 -4.81 -0.90
CA GLU A 99 0.83 -4.23 -0.91
C GLU A 99 0.69 -2.70 -0.92
N LYS A 100 1.68 -2.01 -0.35
CA LYS A 100 1.79 -0.54 -0.36
C LYS A 100 1.58 0.03 -1.77
N GLU A 101 2.04 -0.70 -2.78
CA GLU A 101 1.96 -0.44 -4.20
C GLU A 101 0.51 -0.28 -4.70
N ALA A 102 -0.47 -0.96 -4.10
CA ALA A 102 -1.87 -0.79 -4.48
C ALA A 102 -2.40 0.59 -4.07
N PHE A 103 -2.02 1.06 -2.87
CA PHE A 103 -2.39 2.40 -2.41
C PHE A 103 -1.70 3.48 -3.24
N ASP A 104 -0.41 3.30 -3.53
CA ASP A 104 0.34 4.18 -4.42
C ASP A 104 -0.31 4.22 -5.83
N LEU A 105 -0.77 3.09 -6.33
CA LEU A 105 -1.42 3.00 -7.63
C LEU A 105 -2.77 3.74 -7.66
N ILE A 106 -3.62 3.56 -6.65
CA ILE A 106 -4.89 4.30 -6.52
C ILE A 106 -4.61 5.80 -6.46
N ARG A 107 -3.77 6.22 -5.52
CA ARG A 107 -3.54 7.63 -5.19
C ARG A 107 -2.94 8.41 -6.35
N ASN A 108 -2.05 7.79 -7.12
CA ASN A 108 -1.44 8.44 -8.28
C ASN A 108 -2.37 8.50 -9.51
N ASN A 109 -3.44 7.70 -9.56
CA ASN A 109 -4.35 7.61 -10.70
C ASN A 109 -5.73 8.24 -10.46
N LEU A 110 -5.94 8.94 -9.34
CA LEU A 110 -7.23 9.57 -9.04
C LEU A 110 -7.71 10.53 -10.12
N GLY A 111 -6.80 11.23 -10.81
CA GLY A 111 -7.15 12.11 -11.93
C GLY A 111 -7.55 11.39 -13.22
N ASN A 112 -7.32 10.06 -13.30
CA ASN A 112 -7.68 9.22 -14.44
C ASN A 112 -8.92 8.36 -14.17
N ALA A 113 -9.16 8.01 -12.90
CA ALA A 113 -10.28 7.20 -12.47
C ALA A 113 -10.58 7.41 -10.98
N ASN A 114 -11.86 7.54 -10.65
CA ASN A 114 -12.35 7.50 -9.28
C ASN A 114 -12.33 6.06 -8.77
N MET A 115 -11.94 5.86 -7.51
CA MET A 115 -11.71 4.55 -6.92
C MET A 115 -12.62 4.33 -5.72
N PHE A 116 -13.38 3.25 -5.72
CA PHE A 116 -14.31 2.89 -4.66
C PHE A 116 -14.12 1.43 -4.24
N ALA A 117 -14.25 1.16 -2.94
CA ALA A 117 -14.02 -0.16 -2.37
C ALA A 117 -15.24 -0.65 -1.58
N PHE A 118 -15.70 -1.85 -1.92
CA PHE A 118 -16.70 -2.62 -1.22
C PHE A 118 -16.06 -3.80 -0.51
N GLY A 119 -16.29 -3.87 0.79
CA GLY A 119 -15.95 -4.98 1.65
C GLY A 119 -17.18 -5.81 1.98
N ILE A 120 -17.18 -7.10 1.65
CA ILE A 120 -18.33 -7.99 1.82
C ILE A 120 -18.05 -9.05 2.89
N GLY A 121 -18.94 -9.17 3.88
CA GLY A 121 -18.82 -10.13 4.97
C GLY A 121 -18.36 -9.51 6.30
N SER A 122 -18.56 -10.25 7.38
CA SER A 122 -18.19 -9.87 8.74
C SER A 122 -16.68 -9.92 8.98
N SER A 123 -15.96 -10.79 8.27
CA SER A 123 -14.51 -11.01 8.41
C SER A 123 -13.66 -10.26 7.38
N VAL A 124 -14.24 -9.24 6.72
CA VAL A 124 -13.50 -8.43 5.76
C VAL A 124 -12.36 -7.68 6.45
N ASN A 125 -11.19 -7.63 5.81
CA ASN A 125 -10.10 -6.76 6.24
C ASN A 125 -10.50 -5.29 6.12
N ARG A 126 -11.11 -4.74 7.18
CA ARG A 126 -11.57 -3.34 7.22
C ARG A 126 -10.44 -2.35 7.02
N HIS A 127 -9.28 -2.64 7.60
CA HIS A 127 -8.08 -1.82 7.41
C HIS A 127 -7.78 -1.59 5.92
N LEU A 128 -7.87 -2.66 5.14
CA LEU A 128 -7.68 -2.60 3.70
C LEU A 128 -8.78 -1.77 3.01
N ILE A 129 -10.05 -2.08 3.24
CA ILE A 129 -11.17 -1.42 2.54
C ILE A 129 -11.21 0.07 2.87
N GLU A 130 -11.04 0.41 4.15
CA GLU A 130 -10.96 1.80 4.63
C GLU A 130 -9.72 2.51 4.07
N GLY A 131 -8.57 1.83 4.04
CA GLY A 131 -7.35 2.35 3.43
C GLY A 131 -7.52 2.69 1.95
N MET A 132 -8.08 1.76 1.15
CA MET A 132 -8.38 1.99 -0.26
C MET A 132 -9.37 3.13 -0.47
N ALA A 133 -10.43 3.21 0.34
CA ALA A 133 -11.39 4.31 0.28
C ALA A 133 -10.73 5.65 0.62
N ARG A 134 -9.87 5.69 1.64
CA ARG A 134 -9.14 6.89 2.06
C ARG A 134 -8.18 7.38 0.98
N VAL A 135 -7.35 6.50 0.41
CA VAL A 135 -6.50 6.89 -0.74
C VAL A 135 -7.31 7.16 -2.00
N GLY A 136 -8.53 6.64 -2.09
CA GLY A 136 -9.54 6.92 -3.11
C GLY A 136 -10.23 8.28 -2.96
N MET A 137 -10.02 8.98 -1.84
CA MET A 137 -10.77 10.17 -1.43
C MET A 137 -12.28 9.92 -1.46
N GLY A 138 -12.71 8.78 -0.91
CA GLY A 138 -14.10 8.35 -0.83
C GLY A 138 -14.40 7.65 0.50
N GLU A 139 -15.62 7.13 0.61
CA GLU A 139 -16.05 6.35 1.77
C GLU A 139 -15.97 4.84 1.50
N PRO A 140 -15.67 4.02 2.53
CA PRO A 140 -15.70 2.57 2.42
C PRO A 140 -17.14 2.05 2.46
N PHE A 141 -17.45 1.07 1.62
CA PHE A 141 -18.75 0.39 1.63
C PHE A 141 -18.59 -1.00 2.24
N ILE A 142 -18.97 -1.17 3.50
CA ILE A 142 -18.91 -2.47 4.18
C ILE A 142 -20.33 -3.04 4.27
N ILE A 143 -20.50 -4.26 3.77
CA ILE A 143 -21.78 -4.99 3.75
C ILE A 143 -21.58 -6.26 4.57
N THR A 144 -22.16 -6.28 5.77
CA THR A 144 -22.01 -7.41 6.71
C THR A 144 -23.20 -8.34 6.69
N ARG A 145 -24.38 -7.85 6.26
CA ARG A 145 -25.62 -8.63 6.18
C ARG A 145 -26.32 -8.46 4.81
N PRO A 146 -27.18 -9.42 4.39
CA PRO A 146 -27.81 -9.37 3.08
C PRO A 146 -28.73 -8.16 2.86
N ASP A 147 -29.40 -7.71 3.93
CA ASP A 147 -30.36 -6.60 3.96
C ASP A 147 -29.68 -5.25 3.67
N GLU A 148 -28.42 -5.08 4.07
CA GLU A 148 -27.66 -3.85 3.85
C GLU A 148 -27.28 -3.63 2.38
N ALA A 149 -27.23 -4.69 1.58
CA ALA A 149 -26.66 -4.64 0.23
C ALA A 149 -27.42 -3.68 -0.70
N GLY A 150 -28.76 -3.69 -0.64
CA GLY A 150 -29.60 -2.82 -1.47
C GLY A 150 -29.44 -1.34 -1.12
N GLU A 151 -29.45 -1.02 0.18
CA GLU A 151 -29.25 0.36 0.66
C GLU A 151 -27.87 0.89 0.29
N LYS A 152 -26.80 0.09 0.49
CA LYS A 152 -25.42 0.49 0.14
C LYS A 152 -25.25 0.65 -1.37
N ALA A 153 -25.87 -0.21 -2.18
CA ALA A 153 -25.85 -0.07 -3.64
C ALA A 153 -26.56 1.22 -4.10
N ALA A 154 -27.73 1.52 -3.54
CA ALA A 154 -28.47 2.74 -3.85
C ALA A 154 -27.70 4.01 -3.43
N LYS A 155 -27.13 4.01 -2.23
CA LYS A 155 -26.26 5.11 -1.76
C LYS A 155 -25.07 5.31 -2.71
N PHE A 156 -24.41 4.22 -3.11
CA PHE A 156 -23.30 4.28 -4.03
C PHE A 156 -23.68 4.77 -5.42
N ARG A 157 -24.83 4.34 -5.98
CA ARG A 157 -25.34 4.87 -7.26
C ARG A 157 -25.52 6.39 -7.20
N LYS A 158 -26.19 6.88 -6.15
CA LYS A 158 -26.38 8.32 -5.92
C LYS A 158 -25.06 9.09 -5.82
N LEU A 159 -24.02 8.43 -5.30
CA LEU A 159 -22.68 8.99 -5.21
C LEU A 159 -22.01 9.20 -6.58
N ILE A 160 -22.24 8.30 -7.53
CA ILE A 160 -21.49 8.26 -8.81
C ILE A 160 -22.29 8.72 -10.04
N GLU A 161 -23.62 8.81 -9.95
CA GLU A 161 -24.49 9.10 -11.10
C GLU A 161 -24.35 10.52 -11.66
N SER A 162 -23.80 11.44 -10.86
CA SER A 162 -23.72 12.88 -11.16
C SER A 162 -22.30 13.44 -10.95
N PRO A 163 -21.36 13.19 -11.90
CA PRO A 163 -20.10 13.93 -11.95
C PRO A 163 -20.35 15.39 -12.36
N VAL A 164 -19.92 16.32 -11.51
CA VAL A 164 -20.16 17.77 -11.68
C VAL A 164 -18.94 18.48 -12.29
N LEU A 165 -17.74 17.99 -11.96
CA LEU A 165 -16.49 18.53 -12.48
C LEU A 165 -15.47 17.40 -12.64
N THR A 166 -14.93 17.25 -13.85
CA THR A 166 -13.96 16.20 -14.20
C THR A 166 -12.65 16.80 -14.74
N GLY A 167 -11.61 15.97 -14.86
CA GLY A 167 -10.33 16.40 -15.44
C GLY A 167 -9.67 17.54 -14.66
N ILE A 168 -9.77 17.48 -13.32
CA ILE A 168 -9.45 18.61 -12.46
C ILE A 168 -7.94 18.80 -12.37
N THR A 169 -7.51 20.04 -12.60
CA THR A 169 -6.12 20.48 -12.37
C THR A 169 -6.11 21.72 -11.49
N VAL A 170 -5.14 21.77 -10.58
CA VAL A 170 -4.93 22.91 -9.68
C VAL A 170 -3.50 23.40 -9.83
N ASP A 171 -3.37 24.68 -10.19
CA ASP A 171 -2.10 25.36 -10.35
C ASP A 171 -1.97 26.46 -9.30
N PHE A 172 -0.90 26.41 -8.50
CA PHE A 172 -0.66 27.34 -7.40
C PHE A 172 0.14 28.59 -7.80
N LYS A 173 0.64 28.68 -9.05
CA LYS A 173 1.39 29.84 -9.56
C LYS A 173 2.42 30.35 -8.55
N ASP A 174 2.34 31.62 -8.16
CA ASP A 174 3.29 32.27 -7.24
C ASP A 174 3.02 31.96 -5.75
N PHE A 175 2.02 31.14 -5.44
CA PHE A 175 1.69 30.73 -4.08
C PHE A 175 2.55 29.52 -3.66
N LYS A 176 3.51 29.76 -2.77
CA LYS A 176 4.48 28.76 -2.30
C LYS A 176 3.83 27.72 -1.37
N THR A 177 3.30 26.66 -1.96
CA THR A 177 2.66 25.55 -1.25
C THR A 177 3.56 24.35 -1.05
N TYR A 178 3.27 23.54 -0.03
CA TYR A 178 3.91 22.26 0.25
C TYR A 178 2.95 21.35 1.03
N ASP A 179 3.26 20.05 1.07
CA ASP A 179 2.43 19.01 1.70
C ASP A 179 0.96 19.04 1.26
N ILE A 180 0.74 19.25 -0.05
CA ILE A 180 -0.59 19.26 -0.67
C ILE A 180 -1.12 17.82 -0.79
N GLU A 181 -2.40 17.63 -0.46
CA GLU A 181 -3.11 16.35 -0.51
C GLU A 181 -4.51 16.51 -1.10
N PRO A 182 -4.98 15.57 -1.95
CA PRO A 182 -4.20 14.51 -2.63
C PRO A 182 -3.24 15.06 -3.71
N PRO A 183 -2.24 14.26 -4.14
CA PRO A 183 -1.37 14.61 -5.25
C PRO A 183 -2.07 14.58 -6.62
N SER A 184 -3.03 13.67 -6.81
CA SER A 184 -3.89 13.59 -7.99
C SER A 184 -5.33 13.86 -7.57
N ILE A 185 -6.04 14.70 -8.31
CA ILE A 185 -7.36 15.19 -7.90
C ILE A 185 -8.44 14.38 -8.62
N PRO A 186 -9.32 13.67 -7.88
CA PRO A 186 -10.43 12.92 -8.48
C PRO A 186 -11.55 13.85 -8.94
N ASP A 187 -12.54 13.31 -9.64
CA ASP A 187 -13.72 14.07 -10.08
C ASP A 187 -14.58 14.50 -8.89
N VAL A 188 -15.17 15.69 -8.97
CA VAL A 188 -16.20 16.15 -8.03
C VAL A 188 -17.52 15.53 -8.42
N MET A 189 -18.15 14.82 -7.49
CA MET A 189 -19.50 14.28 -7.65
C MET A 189 -20.49 15.12 -6.83
N ALA A 190 -21.77 15.08 -7.19
CA ALA A 190 -22.82 15.81 -6.47
C ALA A 190 -22.86 15.47 -4.96
N GLN A 191 -22.50 14.23 -4.58
CA GLN A 191 -22.43 13.78 -3.19
C GLN A 191 -21.02 13.54 -2.67
N ARG A 192 -19.98 13.90 -3.44
CA ARG A 192 -18.57 13.74 -3.03
C ARG A 192 -17.79 15.01 -3.34
N PRO A 193 -17.63 15.91 -2.36
CA PRO A 193 -16.74 17.05 -2.54
C PRO A 193 -15.30 16.57 -2.61
N VAL A 194 -14.50 17.26 -3.41
CA VAL A 194 -13.05 17.10 -3.42
C VAL A 194 -12.47 18.16 -2.49
N ILE A 195 -11.75 17.73 -1.47
CA ILE A 195 -11.09 18.62 -0.52
C ILE A 195 -9.59 18.55 -0.75
N LEU A 196 -8.99 19.70 -1.06
CA LEU A 196 -7.55 19.85 -1.18
C LEU A 196 -7.00 20.50 0.09
N PHE A 197 -6.19 19.77 0.83
CA PHE A 197 -5.49 20.30 1.99
C PHE A 197 -4.04 20.58 1.65
N GLY A 198 -3.43 21.54 2.32
CA GLY A 198 -1.99 21.73 2.26
C GLY A 198 -1.51 22.95 3.01
N LYS A 199 -0.21 23.17 2.95
CA LYS A 199 0.50 24.19 3.72
C LYS A 199 1.16 25.17 2.78
N TRP A 200 1.52 26.35 3.29
CA TRP A 200 2.24 27.36 2.54
C TRP A 200 3.34 28.01 3.39
N ARG A 201 4.34 28.61 2.73
CA ARG A 201 5.43 29.33 3.40
C ARG A 201 5.52 30.77 2.90
N GLY A 202 5.92 31.67 3.80
CA GLY A 202 6.07 33.09 3.48
C GLY A 202 4.73 33.81 3.37
N ARG A 203 4.71 34.89 2.57
CA ARG A 203 3.54 35.75 2.43
C ARG A 203 2.49 35.09 1.53
N PRO A 204 1.19 35.14 1.89
CA PRO A 204 0.09 34.59 1.09
C PRO A 204 -0.14 35.47 -0.16
N GLN A 205 0.66 35.25 -1.19
CA GLN A 205 0.60 35.96 -2.47
C GLN A 205 0.38 34.97 -3.63
N GLY A 206 0.01 35.48 -4.80
CA GLY A 206 -0.26 34.67 -5.97
C GLY A 206 -1.72 34.22 -6.08
N ASN A 207 -1.94 33.20 -6.90
CA ASN A 207 -3.28 32.75 -7.27
C ASN A 207 -3.36 31.23 -7.32
N ILE A 208 -4.47 30.68 -6.85
CA ILE A 208 -4.83 29.28 -7.08
C ILE A 208 -5.78 29.24 -8.27
N LEU A 209 -5.39 28.52 -9.30
CA LEU A 209 -6.17 28.34 -10.52
C LEU A 209 -6.67 26.89 -10.61
N VAL A 210 -7.97 26.73 -10.44
CA VAL A 210 -8.67 25.45 -10.62
C VAL A 210 -9.23 25.40 -12.04
N LYS A 211 -8.96 24.31 -12.75
CA LYS A 211 -9.56 24.03 -14.07
C LYS A 211 -10.19 22.64 -14.06
N GLY A 212 -11.15 22.42 -14.95
CA GLY A 212 -11.75 21.12 -15.22
C GLY A 212 -12.80 21.23 -16.32
N ILE A 213 -13.64 20.20 -16.43
CA ILE A 213 -14.72 20.11 -17.41
C ILE A 213 -16.04 19.92 -16.65
N THR A 214 -17.04 20.75 -16.93
CA THR A 214 -18.38 20.66 -16.36
C THR A 214 -19.40 20.53 -17.50
N GLY A 215 -20.03 19.35 -17.60
CA GLY A 215 -20.78 18.98 -18.80
C GLY A 215 -19.91 19.05 -20.05
N ASP A 216 -20.28 19.91 -20.99
CA ASP A 216 -19.59 20.18 -22.25
C ASP A 216 -18.67 21.42 -22.19
N ARG A 217 -18.60 22.12 -21.05
CA ARG A 217 -17.87 23.39 -20.91
C ARG A 217 -16.58 23.24 -20.12
N THR A 218 -15.61 24.07 -20.47
CA THR A 218 -14.42 24.24 -19.63
C THR A 218 -14.77 25.08 -18.40
N TYR A 219 -14.39 24.59 -17.22
CA TYR A 219 -14.50 25.30 -15.96
C TYR A 219 -13.16 25.92 -15.60
N ARG A 220 -13.18 27.16 -15.14
CA ARG A 220 -12.00 27.86 -14.62
C ARG A 220 -12.37 28.74 -13.45
N LYS A 221 -11.70 28.55 -12.31
CA LYS A 221 -11.84 29.41 -11.14
C LYS A 221 -10.47 29.89 -10.68
N LYS A 222 -10.33 31.20 -10.52
CA LYS A 222 -9.14 31.85 -9.96
C LYS A 222 -9.46 32.33 -8.54
N VAL A 223 -8.65 31.93 -7.58
CA VAL A 223 -8.69 32.40 -6.19
C VAL A 223 -7.45 33.25 -5.96
N ASN A 224 -7.64 34.55 -5.71
CA ASN A 224 -6.54 35.45 -5.36
C ASN A 224 -6.23 35.31 -3.87
N VAL A 225 -5.09 34.70 -3.56
CA VAL A 225 -4.70 34.37 -2.18
C VAL A 225 -4.45 35.62 -1.35
N ALA A 226 -3.95 36.70 -1.97
CA ALA A 226 -3.69 37.97 -1.29
C ALA A 226 -4.96 38.66 -0.77
N LYS A 227 -6.14 38.31 -1.31
CA LYS A 227 -7.44 38.81 -0.83
C LYS A 227 -8.02 38.00 0.32
N VAL A 228 -7.43 36.85 0.66
CA VAL A 228 -7.93 35.95 1.70
C VAL A 228 -7.16 36.21 2.99
N LYS A 229 -7.89 36.52 4.07
CA LYS A 229 -7.30 36.71 5.40
C LYS A 229 -7.44 35.42 6.24
N PRO A 230 -6.38 34.95 6.90
CA PRO A 230 -6.49 33.87 7.88
C PRO A 230 -7.44 34.27 9.02
N LEU A 231 -8.44 33.44 9.29
CA LEU A 231 -9.40 33.66 10.38
C LEU A 231 -9.03 32.79 11.58
N LYS A 232 -9.13 33.33 12.80
CA LYS A 232 -8.89 32.56 14.04
C LYS A 232 -9.86 31.38 14.18
N THR A 233 -11.09 31.53 13.68
CA THR A 233 -12.12 30.47 13.64
C THR A 233 -11.69 29.28 12.77
N ASN A 234 -10.80 29.49 11.80
CA ASN A 234 -10.30 28.43 10.92
C ASN A 234 -9.08 27.69 11.50
N SER A 235 -8.75 27.89 12.78
CA SER A 235 -7.64 27.19 13.45
C SER A 235 -7.76 25.67 13.42
N ALA A 236 -8.99 25.13 13.32
CA ALA A 236 -9.26 23.70 13.18
C ALA A 236 -8.65 23.08 11.91
N LEU A 237 -8.47 23.85 10.82
CA LEU A 237 -7.99 23.35 9.53
C LEU A 237 -6.60 22.69 9.64
N ARG A 238 -5.73 23.21 10.51
CA ARG A 238 -4.39 22.63 10.72
C ARG A 238 -4.46 21.22 11.31
N TYR A 239 -5.42 20.98 12.19
CA TYR A 239 -5.64 19.67 12.81
C TYR A 239 -6.31 18.70 11.83
N LEU A 240 -7.22 19.18 10.98
CA LEU A 240 -7.82 18.37 9.93
C LEU A 240 -6.77 17.87 8.94
N TRP A 241 -5.87 18.76 8.47
CA TRP A 241 -4.73 18.35 7.64
C TRP A 241 -3.84 17.33 8.36
N ALA A 242 -3.48 17.59 9.62
CA ALA A 242 -2.61 16.71 10.39
C ALA A 242 -3.24 15.33 10.61
N ARG A 243 -4.52 15.26 10.98
CA ARG A 243 -5.27 14.01 11.16
C ARG A 243 -5.38 13.23 9.85
N HIS A 244 -5.66 13.92 8.74
CA HIS A 244 -5.70 13.29 7.42
C HIS A 244 -4.33 12.68 7.05
N ARG A 245 -3.25 13.45 7.21
CA ARG A 245 -1.88 13.00 6.93
C ARG A 245 -1.46 11.85 7.84
N ILE A 246 -1.75 11.91 9.13
CA ILE A 246 -1.49 10.82 10.09
C ILE A 246 -2.24 9.56 9.70
N ALA A 247 -3.56 9.64 9.45
CA ALA A 247 -4.36 8.48 9.08
C ALA A 247 -3.80 7.78 7.84
N LEU A 248 -3.47 8.57 6.82
CA LEU A 248 -2.84 8.08 5.60
C LEU A 248 -1.52 7.36 5.89
N LEU A 249 -0.57 8.01 6.59
CA LEU A 249 0.73 7.41 6.92
C LEU A 249 0.59 6.15 7.78
N SER A 250 -0.36 6.15 8.72
CA SER A 250 -0.69 4.98 9.55
C SER A 250 -1.17 3.80 8.70
N ASP A 251 -1.96 4.03 7.65
CA ASP A 251 -2.37 2.94 6.77
C ASP A 251 -1.20 2.30 6.04
N TYR A 252 -0.30 3.13 5.52
CA TYR A 252 0.93 2.65 4.89
C TYR A 252 1.82 1.88 5.87
N ASN A 253 1.95 2.36 7.11
CA ASN A 253 2.77 1.69 8.13
C ASN A 253 2.21 0.33 8.56
N ARG A 254 0.89 0.14 8.54
CA ARG A 254 0.30 -1.18 8.82
C ARG A 254 0.59 -2.21 7.72
N LEU A 255 0.76 -1.77 6.47
CA LEU A 255 1.14 -2.65 5.36
C LEU A 255 2.66 -2.91 5.32
N SER A 256 3.44 -1.86 5.55
CA SER A 256 4.89 -1.93 5.49
C SER A 256 5.46 -0.85 6.40
N PRO A 257 5.90 -1.16 7.62
CA PRO A 257 6.49 -0.17 8.52
C PRO A 257 7.79 0.41 7.93
N GLN A 258 7.94 1.73 7.97
CA GLN A 258 9.19 2.40 7.64
C GLN A 258 9.52 3.44 8.70
N ASP A 259 10.76 3.43 9.21
CA ASP A 259 11.20 4.32 10.28
C ASP A 259 10.95 5.80 9.97
N GLU A 260 11.15 6.22 8.72
CA GLU A 260 10.89 7.61 8.31
C GLU A 260 9.42 8.00 8.48
N ARG A 261 8.47 7.13 8.12
CA ARG A 261 7.04 7.39 8.31
C ARG A 261 6.62 7.30 9.76
N VAL A 262 7.19 6.38 10.54
CA VAL A 262 6.97 6.32 12.00
C VAL A 262 7.40 7.65 12.63
N LYS A 263 8.61 8.13 12.31
CA LYS A 263 9.12 9.43 12.77
C LYS A 263 8.21 10.58 12.33
N GLU A 264 7.70 10.58 11.10
CA GLU A 264 6.76 11.60 10.62
C GLU A 264 5.44 11.57 11.41
N VAL A 265 4.84 10.40 11.62
CA VAL A 265 3.60 10.27 12.42
C VAL A 265 3.83 10.74 13.85
N THR A 266 4.92 10.32 14.50
CA THR A 266 5.27 10.77 15.86
C THR A 266 5.47 12.29 15.91
N SER A 267 6.22 12.85 14.96
CA SER A 267 6.47 14.29 14.88
C SER A 267 5.18 15.09 14.69
N LEU A 268 4.28 14.62 13.81
CA LEU A 268 2.96 15.23 13.62
C LEU A 268 2.09 15.11 14.88
N GLY A 269 2.10 13.95 15.54
CA GLY A 269 1.42 13.73 16.81
C GLY A 269 1.85 14.73 17.89
N LEU A 270 3.16 14.92 18.06
CA LEU A 270 3.71 15.87 19.03
C LEU A 270 3.45 17.33 18.63
N THR A 271 3.71 17.70 17.36
CA THR A 271 3.56 19.08 16.86
C THR A 271 2.12 19.59 16.98
N TYR A 272 1.14 18.72 16.74
CA TYR A 272 -0.28 19.08 16.74
C TYR A 272 -1.00 18.61 18.00
N ASN A 273 -0.31 18.08 19.02
CA ASN A 273 -0.95 17.51 20.21
C ASN A 273 -2.07 16.52 19.86
N LEU A 274 -1.75 15.54 19.01
CA LEU A 274 -2.65 14.49 18.57
C LEU A 274 -2.19 13.14 19.12
N LEU A 275 -3.16 12.37 19.63
CA LEU A 275 -2.95 10.96 19.96
C LEU A 275 -2.79 10.16 18.66
N THR A 276 -1.72 9.38 18.58
CA THR A 276 -1.38 8.52 17.45
C THR A 276 -1.01 7.14 17.96
N GLN A 277 -0.72 6.19 17.06
CA GLN A 277 -0.17 4.90 17.47
C GLN A 277 1.20 5.01 18.17
N TYR A 278 1.87 6.15 18.07
CA TYR A 278 3.22 6.37 18.60
C TYR A 278 3.30 7.55 19.59
N THR A 279 2.17 8.09 20.05
CA THR A 279 2.12 9.19 21.02
C THR A 279 1.03 8.92 22.06
N SER A 280 1.27 9.32 23.31
CA SER A 280 0.34 9.15 24.44
C SER A 280 0.24 10.46 25.22
N PHE A 281 -0.94 10.75 25.75
CA PHE A 281 -1.09 11.78 26.78
C PHE A 281 -0.83 11.15 28.14
N VAL A 282 0.13 11.69 28.88
CA VAL A 282 0.46 11.25 30.24
C VAL A 282 0.00 12.34 31.20
N ALA A 283 -0.95 12.00 32.07
CA ALA A 283 -1.31 12.84 33.20
C ALA A 283 -0.38 12.51 34.36
N ILE A 284 0.41 13.50 34.79
CA ILE A 284 1.30 13.37 35.95
C ILE A 284 0.58 13.98 37.14
N ASP A 285 0.29 13.16 38.15
CA ASP A 285 -0.23 13.61 39.44
C ASP A 285 0.94 14.00 40.36
N THR A 286 0.73 15.01 41.18
CA THR A 286 1.69 15.51 42.18
C THR A 286 1.81 14.58 43.39
N GLN A 287 0.84 13.68 43.59
CA GLN A 287 0.87 12.74 44.69
C GLN A 287 1.78 11.53 44.38
N ILE A 288 2.88 11.44 45.12
CA ILE A 288 3.75 10.26 45.10
C ILE A 288 3.02 9.12 45.83
N ARG A 289 2.46 8.16 45.07
CA ARG A 289 1.79 6.96 45.59
C ARG A 289 2.75 6.01 46.31
N LEU A 290 4.01 5.99 45.88
CA LEU A 290 5.09 5.16 46.42
C LEU A 290 5.89 5.95 47.47
N LYS A 291 5.33 6.16 48.65
CA LYS A 291 6.04 6.91 49.72
C LYS A 291 7.31 6.20 50.20
N ASP A 292 7.31 4.87 50.20
CA ASP A 292 8.42 4.03 50.70
C ASP A 292 9.13 3.24 49.58
N GLY A 293 8.91 3.58 48.31
CA GLY A 293 9.50 2.90 47.15
C GLY A 293 8.98 1.48 46.86
N LYS A 294 8.06 0.94 47.67
CA LYS A 294 7.50 -0.41 47.50
C LYS A 294 6.21 -0.39 46.68
N ALA A 295 6.23 -0.98 45.49
CA ALA A 295 5.04 -1.15 44.66
C ALA A 295 4.10 -2.23 45.24
N GLN A 296 2.80 -1.91 45.30
CA GLN A 296 1.77 -2.88 45.66
C GLN A 296 1.20 -3.50 44.38
N THR A 297 1.36 -4.81 44.22
CA THR A 297 0.68 -5.55 43.14
C THR A 297 -0.78 -5.73 43.51
N VAL A 298 -1.67 -5.13 42.72
CA VAL A 298 -3.13 -5.31 42.86
C VAL A 298 -3.59 -6.27 41.77
N LYS A 299 -4.32 -7.33 42.17
CA LYS A 299 -4.95 -8.24 41.21
C LYS A 299 -6.18 -7.55 40.61
N GLN A 300 -6.04 -7.03 39.40
CA GLN A 300 -7.16 -6.44 38.67
C GLN A 300 -8.02 -7.57 38.04
N PRO A 301 -9.30 -7.71 38.40
CA PRO A 301 -10.17 -8.67 37.74
C PRO A 301 -10.36 -8.26 36.27
N LEU A 302 -10.14 -9.20 35.35
CA LEU A 302 -10.45 -9.06 33.93
C LEU A 302 -11.82 -9.73 33.70
N PRO A 303 -12.92 -8.96 33.62
CA PRO A 303 -14.23 -9.54 33.38
C PRO A 303 -14.27 -10.17 31.99
N LEU A 304 -15.04 -11.25 31.86
CA LEU A 304 -15.30 -11.82 30.54
C LEU A 304 -16.18 -10.88 29.71
N PRO A 305 -16.02 -10.88 28.37
CA PRO A 305 -16.93 -10.17 27.50
C PRO A 305 -18.37 -10.65 27.75
N GLN A 306 -19.32 -9.72 27.66
CA GLN A 306 -20.73 -10.03 27.87
C GLN A 306 -21.18 -11.19 26.96
N GLY A 307 -21.79 -12.21 27.54
CA GLY A 307 -22.27 -13.40 26.83
C GLY A 307 -21.21 -14.50 26.60
N VAL A 308 -19.97 -14.31 27.07
CA VAL A 308 -18.94 -15.35 27.05
C VAL A 308 -19.00 -16.13 28.35
N SER A 309 -19.18 -17.44 28.24
CA SER A 309 -19.19 -18.34 29.39
C SER A 309 -17.80 -18.46 30.02
N ASP A 310 -17.76 -18.69 31.33
CA ASP A 310 -16.54 -19.01 32.09
C ASP A 310 -15.78 -20.23 31.52
N TYR A 311 -16.44 -21.13 30.78
CA TYR A 311 -15.80 -22.25 30.07
C TYR A 311 -14.86 -21.81 28.93
N ALA A 312 -14.97 -20.56 28.47
CA ALA A 312 -14.11 -20.01 27.43
C ALA A 312 -12.69 -19.69 27.95
N VAL A 313 -12.53 -19.59 29.27
CA VAL A 313 -11.21 -19.51 29.91
C VAL A 313 -10.82 -20.93 30.25
N GLY A 314 -9.77 -21.44 29.60
CA GLY A 314 -9.24 -22.78 29.87
C GLY A 314 -8.70 -22.90 31.30
N GLY A 315 -9.59 -23.11 32.27
CA GLY A 315 -9.30 -23.40 33.66
C GLY A 315 -9.53 -24.88 33.94
N LYS A 316 -8.56 -25.51 34.62
CA LYS A 316 -8.55 -26.93 35.01
C LYS A 316 -9.93 -27.41 35.46
N SER A 317 -10.42 -28.46 34.80
CA SER A 317 -11.67 -29.18 35.09
C SER A 317 -11.92 -29.28 36.60
N HIS A 318 -12.94 -28.57 37.08
CA HIS A 318 -13.51 -28.85 38.38
C HIS A 318 -14.16 -30.23 38.30
N ILE A 319 -13.43 -31.26 38.73
CA ILE A 319 -14.03 -32.53 39.12
C ILE A 319 -15.00 -32.20 40.27
N ALA A 320 -16.28 -32.10 39.91
CA ALA A 320 -17.35 -32.05 40.89
C ALA A 320 -17.24 -33.31 41.74
N LYS A 321 -16.91 -33.15 43.03
CA LYS A 321 -17.16 -34.18 44.04
C LYS A 321 -18.68 -34.32 44.14
N GLY A 322 -19.23 -35.24 43.33
CA GLY A 322 -20.60 -35.72 43.49
C GLY A 322 -20.71 -36.42 44.84
N THR A 323 -21.56 -35.87 45.70
CA THR A 323 -22.04 -36.54 46.90
C THR A 323 -22.78 -37.81 46.51
N SER A 324 -22.39 -38.88 47.17
CA SER A 324 -22.89 -40.25 47.10
C SER A 324 -24.39 -40.39 47.36
N THR A 325 -25.09 -41.08 46.46
CA THR A 325 -26.25 -41.92 46.81
C THR A 325 -26.05 -43.30 46.20
N LEU A 326 -26.08 -44.31 47.07
CA LEU A 326 -25.84 -45.73 46.82
C LEU A 326 -26.90 -46.37 45.91
N GLY A 327 -26.50 -47.33 45.07
CA GLY A 327 -27.39 -48.24 44.34
C GLY A 327 -26.71 -49.12 43.28
N ALA A 328 -26.15 -50.26 43.72
CA ALA A 328 -25.87 -51.55 43.04
C ALA A 328 -25.31 -51.66 41.58
N SER A 329 -24.04 -52.13 41.49
CA SER A 329 -23.39 -53.18 40.63
C SER A 329 -23.57 -53.26 39.09
N PRO A 330 -22.69 -53.96 38.30
CA PRO A 330 -21.32 -54.44 38.55
C PRO A 330 -20.26 -54.05 37.46
N SER A 331 -18.99 -54.12 37.88
CA SER A 331 -17.71 -54.36 37.17
C SER A 331 -17.57 -54.19 35.65
N LEU A 332 -16.62 -53.35 35.22
CA LEU A 332 -15.72 -53.61 34.09
C LEU A 332 -14.31 -53.05 34.41
N MET A 333 -13.30 -53.87 34.12
CA MET A 333 -11.90 -53.77 34.56
C MET A 333 -11.19 -52.46 34.16
N VAL A 334 -10.53 -51.83 35.14
CA VAL A 334 -9.47 -50.83 34.93
C VAL A 334 -8.12 -51.52 34.78
N ARG A 335 -7.42 -51.26 33.68
CA ARG A 335 -6.00 -51.56 33.51
C ARG A 335 -5.21 -50.34 34.03
N LYS A 336 -4.45 -50.52 35.12
CA LYS A 336 -3.60 -49.49 35.75
C LYS A 336 -2.47 -49.05 34.83
N SER A 337 -2.24 -47.74 34.74
CA SER A 337 -0.90 -47.15 34.58
C SER A 337 -0.81 -45.87 35.42
N ASN A 338 0.34 -45.67 36.09
CA ASN A 338 0.59 -44.66 37.12
C ASN A 338 0.55 -43.21 36.59
N PRO A 339 0.19 -42.22 37.44
CA PRO A 339 0.28 -40.80 37.08
C PRO A 339 1.71 -40.28 37.22
N MET A 340 2.15 -39.53 36.20
CA MET A 340 3.41 -38.78 36.18
C MET A 340 3.19 -37.40 36.82
N GLU A 341 4.04 -37.07 37.79
CA GLU A 341 4.10 -35.80 38.51
C GLU A 341 4.59 -34.68 37.58
N VAL A 342 3.84 -33.57 37.46
CA VAL A 342 4.27 -32.39 36.70
C VAL A 342 4.64 -31.29 37.70
N LYS A 343 5.94 -31.01 37.81
CA LYS A 343 6.48 -29.81 38.47
C LYS A 343 6.28 -28.59 37.56
N GLU A 344 5.82 -27.49 38.16
CA GLU A 344 5.78 -26.17 37.53
C GLU A 344 7.20 -25.62 37.38
N GLU A 345 7.59 -25.25 36.16
CA GLU A 345 8.85 -24.55 35.89
C GLU A 345 8.56 -23.14 35.34
N SER A 346 9.18 -22.17 35.99
CA SER A 346 9.17 -20.74 35.70
C SER A 346 9.87 -20.41 34.38
N CYS A 347 9.31 -19.45 33.64
CA CYS A 347 9.94 -18.89 32.44
C CYS A 347 11.16 -18.02 32.80
N GLU A 348 12.36 -18.57 32.62
CA GLU A 348 13.57 -17.79 32.38
C GLU A 348 14.12 -18.05 30.97
N SER A 349 14.61 -16.96 30.38
CA SER A 349 15.15 -16.86 29.03
C SER A 349 16.23 -17.90 28.70
N LYS A 350 16.09 -18.61 27.57
CA LYS A 350 17.22 -19.25 26.90
C LYS A 350 17.22 -19.02 25.39
N LYS A 351 18.45 -18.96 24.91
CA LYS A 351 18.97 -18.50 23.62
C LYS A 351 18.67 -19.48 22.48
N ASP A 352 18.61 -18.90 21.28
CA ASP A 352 19.00 -19.41 19.96
C ASP A 352 19.13 -20.93 19.75
N VAL A 353 18.28 -21.45 18.85
CA VAL A 353 18.52 -22.72 18.12
C VAL A 353 18.26 -22.47 16.62
N PRO A 354 19.11 -22.98 15.71
CA PRO A 354 19.21 -22.51 14.33
C PRO A 354 18.14 -23.12 13.42
N LEU A 355 17.53 -22.31 12.55
CA LEU A 355 16.74 -22.83 11.43
C LEU A 355 17.67 -23.40 10.36
N SER A 356 17.48 -24.68 10.07
CA SER A 356 18.17 -25.41 9.02
C SER A 356 17.75 -24.90 7.63
N SER A 357 18.74 -24.84 6.75
CA SER A 357 18.61 -24.50 5.33
C SER A 357 17.96 -25.66 4.57
N GLY A 358 16.65 -25.55 4.34
CA GLY A 358 15.95 -26.33 3.32
C GLY A 358 16.00 -25.60 1.98
N ALA A 359 16.63 -26.22 0.98
CA ALA A 359 16.77 -25.70 -0.38
C ALA A 359 15.41 -25.37 -1.01
N ILE A 360 15.22 -24.10 -1.38
CA ILE A 360 14.12 -23.66 -2.26
C ILE A 360 14.63 -23.77 -3.69
N SER A 361 13.98 -24.63 -4.47
CA SER A 361 14.21 -24.73 -5.90
C SER A 361 13.69 -23.49 -6.63
N ASP A 362 14.54 -22.95 -7.49
CA ASP A 362 14.23 -21.90 -8.44
C ASP A 362 13.11 -22.31 -9.41
N LYS A 363 12.12 -21.41 -9.61
CA LYS A 363 11.66 -20.89 -10.91
C LYS A 363 10.27 -20.21 -10.83
N GLU A 364 10.24 -18.89 -10.93
CA GLU A 364 9.73 -18.13 -12.10
C GLU A 364 9.59 -16.64 -11.73
N ASP A 365 10.58 -15.85 -12.17
CA ASP A 365 10.78 -14.46 -11.79
C ASP A 365 10.12 -13.51 -12.82
N HIS A 366 9.23 -12.61 -12.36
CA HIS A 366 8.65 -11.56 -13.20
C HIS A 366 9.75 -10.56 -13.59
N LYS A 367 10.16 -10.56 -14.88
CA LYS A 367 11.19 -9.66 -15.46
C LYS A 367 10.95 -8.17 -15.13
N ARG A 368 11.58 -7.68 -14.06
CA ARG A 368 11.84 -6.25 -13.83
C ARG A 368 13.01 -5.81 -14.71
N ASN A 369 12.96 -4.58 -15.24
CA ASN A 369 14.12 -4.07 -15.95
C ASN A 369 15.29 -3.96 -14.97
N HIS A 370 16.42 -4.57 -15.33
CA HIS A 370 17.61 -4.57 -14.48
C HIS A 370 18.85 -4.27 -15.32
N ILE A 371 19.81 -3.66 -14.65
CA ILE A 371 21.10 -3.37 -15.22
C ILE A 371 21.91 -4.67 -15.26
N LYS A 372 22.33 -5.06 -16.46
CA LYS A 372 23.32 -6.11 -16.70
C LYS A 372 24.63 -5.50 -17.19
N LEU A 373 25.73 -6.23 -17.03
CA LEU A 373 26.97 -5.90 -17.72
C LEU A 373 26.84 -6.20 -19.21
N GLY A 374 27.35 -5.29 -20.02
CA GLY A 374 27.59 -5.44 -21.44
C GLY A 374 29.08 -5.58 -21.71
N LYS A 375 29.58 -4.89 -22.74
CA LYS A 375 30.98 -4.94 -23.14
C LYS A 375 31.90 -4.32 -22.07
N ILE A 376 33.00 -5.01 -21.78
CA ILE A 376 34.08 -4.53 -20.91
C ILE A 376 35.39 -4.54 -21.71
N SER A 377 36.09 -3.41 -21.74
CA SER A 377 37.44 -3.29 -22.31
C SER A 377 38.39 -2.71 -21.27
N VAL A 378 39.57 -3.32 -21.16
CA VAL A 378 40.56 -2.99 -20.14
C VAL A 378 41.89 -2.71 -20.82
N THR A 379 42.58 -1.67 -20.38
CA THR A 379 43.94 -1.32 -20.81
C THR A 379 44.81 -1.02 -19.59
N GLY A 380 46.09 -1.42 -19.60
CA GLY A 380 47.07 -1.10 -18.55
C GLY A 380 47.33 -2.21 -17.52
N GLY A 381 47.80 -3.38 -17.97
CA GLY A 381 48.34 -4.47 -17.11
C GLY A 381 47.33 -5.22 -16.23
N LEU A 382 46.09 -4.75 -16.16
CA LEU A 382 45.00 -5.31 -15.38
C LEU A 382 44.53 -6.68 -15.89
N LYS A 383 44.41 -7.67 -14.99
CA LYS A 383 43.83 -9.00 -15.31
C LYS A 383 42.33 -8.86 -15.54
N ARG A 384 41.87 -9.20 -16.76
CA ARG A 384 40.50 -8.99 -17.21
C ARG A 384 39.48 -9.79 -16.40
N GLU A 385 39.84 -11.01 -16.02
CA GLU A 385 38.99 -11.96 -15.32
C GLU A 385 38.60 -11.43 -13.93
N ALA A 386 39.58 -10.92 -13.18
CA ALA A 386 39.34 -10.36 -11.85
C ALA A 386 38.47 -9.09 -11.90
N ILE A 387 38.58 -8.29 -12.96
CA ILE A 387 37.75 -7.10 -13.17
C ILE A 387 36.29 -7.49 -13.43
N ILE A 388 36.06 -8.51 -14.24
CA ILE A 388 34.72 -8.99 -14.54
C ILE A 388 34.03 -9.43 -13.25
N THR A 389 34.68 -10.23 -12.41
CA THR A 389 34.12 -10.68 -11.13
C THR A 389 33.78 -9.51 -10.20
N ILE A 390 34.64 -8.50 -10.10
CA ILE A 390 34.38 -7.32 -9.25
C ILE A 390 33.21 -6.50 -9.79
N LEU A 391 33.13 -6.32 -11.11
CA LEU A 391 32.02 -5.62 -11.75
C LEU A 391 30.71 -6.39 -11.60
N GLU A 392 30.71 -7.72 -11.74
CA GLU A 392 29.54 -8.58 -11.54
C GLU A 392 29.02 -8.49 -10.11
N ASN A 393 29.91 -8.57 -9.12
CA ASN A 393 29.55 -8.41 -7.70
C ASN A 393 29.02 -7.00 -7.37
N SER A 394 29.36 -5.99 -8.19
CA SER A 394 28.83 -4.64 -8.03
C SER A 394 27.40 -4.47 -8.56
N ILE A 395 26.90 -5.39 -9.40
CA ILE A 395 25.61 -5.26 -10.09
C ILE A 395 24.41 -5.07 -9.15
N PRO A 396 24.26 -5.82 -8.04
CA PRO A 396 23.17 -5.55 -7.09
C PRO A 396 23.22 -4.14 -6.51
N SER A 397 24.42 -3.61 -6.25
CA SER A 397 24.60 -2.24 -5.76
C SER A 397 24.29 -1.18 -6.81
N VAL A 398 24.57 -1.46 -8.08
CA VAL A 398 24.23 -0.62 -9.23
C VAL A 398 22.72 -0.68 -9.52
N ASN A 399 22.08 -1.84 -9.41
CA ASN A 399 20.62 -1.99 -9.56
C ASN A 399 19.82 -1.19 -8.53
N ARG A 400 20.33 -1.08 -7.29
CA ARG A 400 19.74 -0.19 -6.27
C ARG A 400 19.68 1.28 -6.69
N CYS A 401 20.55 1.75 -7.59
CA CYS A 401 20.48 3.11 -8.14
C CYS A 401 19.27 3.33 -9.05
N TYR A 402 18.79 2.26 -9.69
CA TYR A 402 17.61 2.27 -10.55
C TYR A 402 16.32 2.01 -9.76
N GLU A 403 16.35 1.07 -8.82
CA GLU A 403 15.20 0.67 -7.99
C GLU A 403 14.67 1.80 -7.08
N LYS A 404 15.51 2.80 -6.76
CA LYS A 404 15.14 3.96 -5.93
C LYS A 404 14.45 5.10 -6.70
N LYS A 405 14.22 4.96 -8.01
CA LYS A 405 13.59 6.02 -8.85
C LYS A 405 12.08 5.84 -8.97
N PRO A 406 11.31 6.91 -9.27
CA PRO A 406 9.85 6.80 -9.43
C PRO A 406 9.48 6.07 -10.74
N TRP A 407 8.30 5.43 -10.75
CA TRP A 407 7.89 4.42 -11.72
C TRP A 407 7.74 4.86 -13.19
N TRP A 408 7.48 6.14 -13.46
CA TRP A 408 7.51 6.73 -14.81
C TRP A 408 8.88 6.61 -15.53
N GLN A 409 9.96 6.29 -14.80
CA GLN A 409 11.30 6.03 -15.37
C GLN A 409 11.61 4.52 -15.49
N TRP A 410 10.69 3.62 -15.14
CA TRP A 410 10.96 2.17 -15.10
C TRP A 410 10.86 1.44 -16.46
N ASN A 411 10.39 2.13 -17.52
CA ASN A 411 10.40 1.64 -18.90
C ASN A 411 11.61 2.14 -19.70
N LEU A 412 12.64 2.62 -19.03
CA LEU A 412 13.88 3.00 -19.70
C LEU A 412 14.62 1.72 -20.13
N LYS A 413 14.86 1.60 -21.42
CA LYS A 413 15.84 0.69 -22.00
C LYS A 413 16.98 1.51 -22.53
N GLY A 414 18.20 1.03 -22.35
CA GLY A 414 19.35 1.75 -22.87
C GLY A 414 20.69 1.26 -22.37
N GLU A 415 21.73 1.74 -23.04
CA GLU A 415 23.12 1.48 -22.72
C GLU A 415 23.75 2.71 -22.06
N PHE A 416 24.57 2.47 -21.05
CA PHE A 416 25.36 3.49 -20.37
C PHE A 416 26.82 3.04 -20.34
N VAL A 417 27.71 3.83 -20.94
CA VAL A 417 29.14 3.48 -21.02
C VAL A 417 29.92 4.39 -20.07
N PHE A 418 30.67 3.80 -19.15
CA PHE A 418 31.50 4.50 -18.18
C PHE A 418 32.97 4.18 -18.39
N LYS A 419 33.81 5.20 -18.24
CA LYS A 419 35.28 5.09 -18.18
C LYS A 419 35.72 5.26 -16.72
N LEU A 420 36.48 4.30 -16.23
CA LEU A 420 37.11 4.28 -14.92
C LEU A 420 38.62 4.39 -15.09
N THR A 421 39.25 5.30 -14.36
CA THR A 421 40.70 5.38 -14.21
C THR A 421 41.06 4.82 -12.84
N VAL A 422 41.86 3.76 -12.85
CA VAL A 422 42.32 3.04 -11.67
C VAL A 422 43.75 3.45 -11.38
N ASP A 423 44.01 3.91 -10.16
CA ASP A 423 45.35 4.30 -9.71
C ASP A 423 46.21 3.08 -9.37
N SER A 424 47.50 3.33 -9.06
CA SER A 424 48.46 2.30 -8.69
C SER A 424 48.11 1.53 -7.40
N SER A 425 47.15 2.01 -6.60
CA SER A 425 46.63 1.32 -5.40
C SER A 425 45.44 0.40 -5.71
N GLY A 426 44.97 0.40 -6.96
CA GLY A 426 43.80 -0.35 -7.38
C GLY A 426 42.48 0.36 -7.11
N ARG A 427 42.48 1.61 -6.63
CA ARG A 427 41.23 2.36 -6.39
C ARG A 427 40.82 3.12 -7.64
N VAL A 428 39.52 3.34 -7.79
CA VAL A 428 38.98 4.14 -8.89
C VAL A 428 39.15 5.64 -8.59
N ALA A 429 40.22 6.23 -9.12
CA ALA A 429 40.53 7.65 -8.98
C ALA A 429 39.52 8.54 -9.73
N LYS A 430 39.07 8.10 -10.92
CA LYS A 430 38.08 8.83 -11.73
C LYS A 430 37.06 7.87 -12.32
N ALA A 431 35.79 8.26 -12.27
CA ALA A 431 34.70 7.55 -12.91
C ALA A 431 33.79 8.57 -13.61
N SER A 432 33.59 8.41 -14.91
CA SER A 432 32.74 9.32 -15.69
C SER A 432 32.05 8.58 -16.83
N ARG A 433 30.83 9.00 -17.13
CA ARG A 433 30.11 8.52 -18.31
C ARG A 433 30.76 9.07 -19.59
N ILE A 434 30.93 8.22 -20.60
CA ILE A 434 31.49 8.58 -21.91
C ILE A 434 30.49 8.43 -23.06
N ALA A 435 29.47 7.55 -22.95
CA ALA A 435 28.44 7.38 -23.97
C ALA A 435 27.13 6.80 -23.40
N GLY A 436 26.04 6.81 -24.20
CA GLY A 436 24.81 6.05 -23.92
C GLY A 436 23.52 6.69 -24.47
N THR A 437 22.41 5.96 -24.41
CA THR A 437 21.14 6.27 -25.11
C THR A 437 20.37 7.50 -24.61
N LYS A 438 20.40 7.81 -23.31
CA LYS A 438 19.69 8.97 -22.71
C LYS A 438 20.50 9.61 -21.58
N LYS A 439 20.39 10.92 -21.34
CA LYS A 439 21.01 11.63 -20.21
C LYS A 439 20.05 11.66 -19.02
N ILE A 440 20.39 10.92 -17.97
CA ILE A 440 19.64 10.83 -16.72
C ILE A 440 20.62 11.08 -15.57
N LYS A 441 20.91 12.37 -15.35
CA LYS A 441 21.94 12.85 -14.42
C LYS A 441 21.88 12.16 -13.05
N ALA A 442 20.68 12.07 -12.47
CA ALA A 442 20.52 11.49 -11.14
C ALA A 442 20.68 9.96 -11.06
N LEU A 443 20.62 9.23 -12.18
CA LEU A 443 20.96 7.80 -12.24
C LEU A 443 22.47 7.64 -12.45
N GLU A 444 23.02 8.43 -13.37
CA GLU A 444 24.46 8.47 -13.68
C GLU A 444 25.29 8.83 -12.45
N ASP A 445 24.90 9.86 -11.70
CA ASP A 445 25.59 10.27 -10.47
C ASP A 445 25.60 9.14 -9.44
N CYS A 446 24.49 8.40 -9.30
CA CYS A 446 24.43 7.26 -8.38
C CYS A 446 25.35 6.12 -8.83
N ILE A 447 25.35 5.78 -10.13
CA ILE A 447 26.22 4.73 -10.68
C ILE A 447 27.70 5.12 -10.50
N VAL A 448 28.06 6.37 -10.78
CA VAL A 448 29.42 6.88 -10.58
C VAL A 448 29.85 6.75 -9.11
N GLN A 449 28.96 7.07 -8.16
CA GLN A 449 29.26 6.91 -6.73
C GLN A 449 29.52 5.44 -6.34
N LYS A 450 28.78 4.48 -6.91
CA LYS A 450 28.99 3.05 -6.67
C LYS A 450 30.25 2.51 -7.34
N LEU A 451 30.61 3.02 -8.53
CA LEU A 451 31.83 2.60 -9.21
C LEU A 451 33.08 3.14 -8.52
N LYS A 452 33.02 4.33 -7.91
CA LYS A 452 34.13 4.89 -7.12
C LYS A 452 34.48 4.09 -5.86
N THR A 453 33.55 3.28 -5.34
CA THR A 453 33.80 2.43 -4.17
C THR A 453 34.48 1.11 -4.52
N LEU A 454 34.69 0.81 -5.82
CA LEU A 454 35.32 -0.43 -6.26
C LEU A 454 36.85 -0.36 -6.12
N GLN A 455 37.43 -1.52 -5.82
CA GLN A 455 38.87 -1.73 -5.77
C GLN A 455 39.23 -2.90 -6.66
N PHE A 456 40.21 -2.71 -7.53
CA PHE A 456 40.67 -3.67 -8.53
C PHE A 456 42.09 -4.16 -8.22
N PRO A 457 42.42 -5.43 -8.48
CA PRO A 457 43.78 -5.92 -8.32
C PRO A 457 44.67 -5.30 -9.40
N PHE A 458 45.57 -4.41 -8.98
CA PHE A 458 46.49 -3.70 -9.86
C PHE A 458 47.91 -4.26 -9.71
N PRO A 459 48.60 -4.67 -10.80
CA PRO A 459 49.95 -5.22 -10.69
C PRO A 459 50.95 -4.18 -10.15
N LYS A 460 51.79 -4.59 -9.18
CA LYS A 460 52.88 -3.76 -8.67
C LYS A 460 53.82 -3.37 -9.83
N GLY A 461 53.98 -2.07 -10.09
CA GLY A 461 54.86 -1.51 -11.13
C GLY A 461 54.15 -0.89 -12.34
N SER A 462 52.83 -1.00 -12.46
CA SER A 462 52.05 -0.27 -13.48
C SER A 462 51.70 1.15 -12.99
N LYS A 463 51.57 2.12 -13.90
CA LYS A 463 51.31 3.52 -13.53
C LYS A 463 49.82 3.85 -13.40
N GLU A 464 49.00 3.46 -14.39
CA GLU A 464 47.54 3.66 -14.39
C GLU A 464 46.83 2.62 -15.27
N GLY A 465 45.61 2.24 -14.90
CA GLY A 465 44.74 1.37 -15.69
C GLY A 465 43.44 2.06 -16.09
N THR A 466 42.94 1.76 -17.28
CA THR A 466 41.63 2.24 -17.72
C THR A 466 40.70 1.06 -17.94
N ILE A 467 39.51 1.14 -17.34
CA ILE A 467 38.42 0.19 -17.54
C ILE A 467 37.27 0.93 -18.20
N THR A 468 36.79 0.44 -19.34
CA THR A 468 35.53 0.89 -19.93
C THR A 468 34.50 -0.21 -19.77
N VAL A 469 33.36 0.13 -19.16
CA VAL A 469 32.27 -0.80 -18.88
C VAL A 469 30.96 -0.25 -19.45
N THR A 470 30.24 -1.11 -20.17
CA THR A 470 28.88 -0.85 -20.62
C THR A 470 27.89 -1.50 -19.67
N PHE A 471 26.91 -0.74 -19.22
CA PHE A 471 25.74 -1.22 -18.47
C PHE A 471 24.52 -1.21 -19.38
N LEU A 472 23.84 -2.34 -19.49
CA LEU A 472 22.65 -2.54 -20.30
C LEU A 472 21.44 -2.59 -19.37
N LEU A 473 20.57 -1.58 -19.45
CA LEU A 473 19.28 -1.58 -18.76
C LEU A 473 18.27 -2.29 -19.68
N LYS A 474 17.94 -3.54 -19.34
CA LYS A 474 17.10 -4.43 -20.15
C LYS A 474 15.76 -4.70 -19.51
#